data_AF-A0A2R6GHT5-F1
#
_entry.id   AF-A0A2R6GHT5-F1
#
_cell.length_a   1.000
_cell.length_b   1.000
_cell.length_c   1.000
_cell.angle_alpha   90.00
_cell.angle_beta   90.00
_cell.angle_gamma   90.00
#
_symmetry.space_group_name_H-M   'P 1'
#
loop_
_entity.id
_entity.type
_entity.pdbx_description
1 polymer ?
#
loop_
_entity_poly.entity_id
_entity_poly.type
_entity_poly.pdbx_seq_one_letter_code
_entity_poly.pdbx_strand_id
1 'polypeptide(L)'
;MTDEESRSLLARVLPPVRFVVGFLTANARTLVVDALVIVAWVVGLSLAFGLTRWPLLAYYASLVGGIVVYTLVRDPLVVPGE
;
A
#
# COMPACT_ATOMS: atom_id res chain seq x y z
N MET A 1 1.04 -3.34 -35.73
CA MET A 1 1.67 -2.71 -34.55
C MET A 1 3.15 -2.54 -34.89
N THR A 2 3.59 -1.30 -35.13
CA THR A 2 4.91 -0.99 -35.71
C THR A 2 5.96 -0.89 -34.60
N ASP A 3 7.21 -1.27 -34.90
CA ASP A 3 8.33 -1.32 -33.95
C ASP A 3 8.62 0.01 -33.23
N GLU A 4 8.20 1.12 -33.83
CA GLU A 4 8.34 2.49 -33.32
C GLU A 4 7.36 2.81 -32.17
N GLU A 5 6.17 2.22 -32.19
CA GLU A 5 5.17 2.37 -31.15
C GLU A 5 5.61 1.66 -29.86
N SER A 6 6.22 0.48 -29.99
CA SER A 6 6.82 -0.27 -28.87
C SER A 6 7.97 0.50 -28.21
N ARG A 7 8.84 1.15 -28.99
CA ARG A 7 9.95 1.97 -28.47
C ARG A 7 9.46 3.21 -27.74
N SER A 8 8.42 3.87 -28.26
CA SER A 8 7.76 5.02 -27.64
C SER A 8 7.14 4.68 -26.29
N LEU A 9 6.45 3.54 -26.19
CA LEU A 9 5.88 3.04 -24.94
C LEU A 9 6.97 2.67 -23.93
N LEU A 10 8.03 1.98 -24.37
CA LEU A 10 9.18 1.67 -23.51
C LEU A 10 9.86 2.93 -22.97
N ALA A 11 10.05 3.95 -23.82
CA ALA A 11 10.66 5.22 -23.42
C ALA A 11 9.81 6.00 -22.40
N ARG A 12 8.48 5.86 -22.45
CA ARG A 12 7.55 6.47 -21.48
C ARG A 12 7.44 5.70 -20.17
N VAL A 13 7.60 4.38 -20.20
CA VAL A 13 7.44 3.51 -19.03
C VAL A 13 8.75 3.35 -18.24
N LEU A 14 9.92 3.44 -18.89
CA LEU A 14 11.22 3.32 -18.22
C LEU A 14 11.42 4.34 -17.07
N PRO A 15 11.11 5.64 -17.22
CA PRO A 15 11.32 6.63 -16.16
C PRO A 15 10.51 6.35 -14.88
N PRO A 16 9.18 6.14 -14.91
CA PRO A 16 8.42 5.85 -13.69
C PRO A 16 8.81 4.51 -13.08
N VAL A 17 9.15 3.48 -13.88
CA VAL A 17 9.59 2.19 -13.35
C VAL A 17 10.93 2.32 -12.62
N ARG A 18 11.89 3.06 -13.17
CA ARG A 18 13.17 3.33 -12.48
C ARG A 18 12.98 4.13 -11.20
N PHE A 19 12.04 5.07 -11.19
CA PHE A 19 11.70 5.84 -10.00
C PHE A 19 11.11 4.94 -8.92
N VAL A 20 10.13 4.10 -9.27
CA VAL A 20 9.53 3.14 -8.36
C VAL A 20 10.57 2.18 -7.82
N VAL A 21 11.41 1.58 -8.68
CA VAL A 21 12.46 0.65 -8.25
C VAL A 21 13.50 1.34 -7.35
N GLY A 22 13.95 2.55 -7.68
CA GLY A 22 14.89 3.32 -6.86
C GLY A 22 14.31 3.75 -5.51
N PHE A 23 13.03 4.12 -5.49
CA PHE A 23 12.31 4.44 -4.26
C PHE A 23 12.11 3.20 -3.37
N LEU A 24 11.77 2.07 -3.99
CA LEU A 24 11.63 0.78 -3.32
C LEU A 24 12.94 0.29 -2.71
N THR A 25 14.08 0.45 -3.40
CA THR A 25 15.39 0.03 -2.87
C THR A 25 15.89 0.97 -1.78
N ALA A 26 15.72 2.29 -1.93
CA ALA A 26 16.10 3.27 -0.92
C ALA A 26 15.27 3.15 0.37
N ASN A 27 13.99 2.78 0.26
CA ASN A 27 13.06 2.65 1.37
C ASN A 27 12.70 1.18 1.67
N ALA A 28 13.49 0.22 1.19
CA ALA A 28 13.16 -1.20 1.25
C ALA A 28 12.84 -1.66 2.67
N ARG A 29 13.62 -1.21 3.64
CA ARG A 29 13.44 -1.57 5.05
C ARG A 29 12.12 -1.03 5.61
N THR A 30 11.80 0.24 5.33
CA THR A 30 10.57 0.89 5.79
C THR A 30 9.33 0.31 5.10
N LEU A 31 9.43 0.00 3.81
CA LEU A 31 8.36 -0.64 3.04
C LEU A 31 8.11 -2.09 3.46
N VAL A 32 9.16 -2.85 3.75
CA VAL A 32 9.03 -4.22 4.29
C VAL A 32 8.35 -4.18 5.65
N VAL A 33 8.72 -3.24 6.52
CA VAL A 33 8.06 -3.08 7.83
C VAL A 33 6.59 -2.70 7.65
N ASP A 34 6.26 -1.78 6.74
CA ASP A 34 4.86 -1.43 6.44
C ASP A 34 4.07 -2.65 5.95
N ALA A 35 4.64 -3.39 5.00
CA ALA A 35 4.00 -4.59 4.46
C ALA A 35 3.78 -5.63 5.57
N LEU A 36 4.76 -5.85 6.45
CA LEU A 36 4.62 -6.78 7.58
C LEU A 36 3.53 -6.34 8.57
N VAL A 37 3.44 -5.04 8.87
CA VAL A 37 2.40 -4.51 9.77
C VAL A 37 1.00 -4.70 9.16
N ILE A 38 0.83 -4.38 7.88
CA ILE A 38 -0.45 -4.56 7.18
C ILE A 38 -0.83 -6.04 7.13
N VAL A 39 0.12 -6.93 6.77
CA VAL A 39 -0.12 -8.37 6.74
C VAL A 39 -0.51 -8.90 8.12
N ALA A 40 0.23 -8.50 9.16
CA ALA A 40 -0.08 -8.89 10.54
C ALA A 40 -1.47 -8.42 10.96
N TRP A 41 -1.87 -7.21 10.58
CA TRP A 41 -3.20 -6.67 10.86
C TRP A 41 -4.32 -7.47 10.17
N VAL A 42 -4.17 -7.77 8.87
CA VAL A 42 -5.14 -8.56 8.10
C VAL A 42 -5.28 -9.97 8.68
N VAL A 43 -4.16 -10.62 9.02
CA VAL A 43 -4.15 -11.94 9.66
C VAL A 43 -4.85 -11.88 11.02
N GLY A 44 -4.54 -10.88 11.85
CA GLY A 44 -5.17 -10.68 13.16
C GLY A 44 -6.68 -10.50 13.06
N LEU A 45 -7.16 -9.65 12.14
CA LEU A 45 -8.59 -9.47 11.89
C LEU A 45 -9.25 -10.75 11.37
N SER A 46 -8.59 -11.47 10.45
CA SER A 46 -9.12 -12.71 9.88
C SER A 46 -9.30 -13.78 10.96
N LEU A 47 -8.33 -13.90 11.88
CA LEU A 47 -8.43 -14.82 13.02
C LEU A 47 -9.52 -14.39 14.01
N ALA A 48 -9.56 -13.10 14.38
CA ALA A 48 -10.55 -12.58 15.33
C ALA A 48 -11.98 -12.75 14.84
N PHE A 49 -12.25 -12.42 13.57
CA PHE A 49 -13.59 -12.52 12.97
C PHE A 49 -13.93 -13.95 12.55
N GLY A 50 -12.95 -14.73 12.09
CA GLY A 50 -13.12 -16.13 11.71
C GLY A 50 -13.57 -17.01 12.89
N LEU A 51 -13.11 -16.70 14.10
CA LEU A 51 -13.49 -17.43 15.31
C LEU A 51 -14.86 -17.03 15.88
N THR A 52 -15.34 -15.83 15.58
CA THR A 52 -16.47 -15.22 16.30
C THR A 52 -17.76 -15.12 15.48
N ARG A 53 -17.75 -15.51 14.19
CA ARG A 53 -18.89 -15.38 13.24
C ARG A 53 -19.47 -13.95 13.20
N TRP A 54 -18.61 -12.95 13.36
CA TRP A 54 -19.02 -11.56 13.35
C TRP A 54 -19.49 -11.11 11.96
N PRO A 55 -20.31 -10.04 11.89
CA PRO A 55 -20.84 -9.55 10.62
C PRO A 55 -19.72 -9.10 9.68
N LEU A 56 -19.82 -9.52 8.41
CA LEU A 56 -18.84 -9.24 7.35
C LEU A 56 -18.60 -7.74 7.15
N LEU A 57 -19.62 -6.91 7.35
CA LEU A 57 -19.49 -5.45 7.29
C LEU A 57 -18.51 -4.90 8.33
N ALA A 58 -18.53 -5.44 9.56
CA ALA A 58 -17.61 -5.02 10.61
C ALA A 58 -16.16 -5.44 10.31
N TYR A 59 -15.97 -6.59 9.65
CA TYR A 59 -14.66 -7.00 9.16
C TYR A 59 -14.12 -6.02 8.12
N TYR A 60 -14.90 -5.71 7.08
CA TYR A 60 -14.47 -4.77 6.04
C TYR A 60 -14.27 -3.35 6.57
N ALA A 61 -15.14 -2.88 7.46
CA ALA A 61 -14.99 -1.58 8.11
C ALA A 61 -13.69 -1.52 8.93
N SER A 62 -13.35 -2.57 9.66
CA SER A 62 -12.11 -2.65 10.45
C SER A 62 -10.86 -2.75 9.56
N LEU A 63 -10.97 -3.46 8.44
CA LEU A 63 -9.89 -3.61 7.48
C LEU A 63 -9.56 -2.26 6.80
N VAL A 64 -10.58 -1.61 6.23
CA VAL A 64 -10.42 -0.30 5.58
C VAL A 64 -10.04 0.76 6.61
N GLY A 65 -10.73 0.80 7.75
CA GLY A 65 -10.46 1.76 8.82
C GLY A 65 -9.04 1.63 9.37
N GLY A 66 -8.56 0.41 9.60
CA GLY A 66 -7.19 0.16 10.06
C GLY A 66 -6.13 0.65 9.07
N ILE A 67 -6.35 0.44 7.77
CA ILE A 67 -5.44 0.95 6.72
C ILE A 67 -5.46 2.49 6.70
N VAL A 68 -6.63 3.12 6.74
CA VAL A 68 -6.75 4.58 6.75
C VAL A 68 -6.06 5.20 7.96
N VAL A 69 -6.29 4.65 9.16
CA VAL A 69 -5.63 5.12 10.39
C VAL A 69 -4.13 4.92 10.29
N TYR A 70 -3.66 3.76 9.79
CA TYR A 70 -2.24 3.51 9.60
C TYR A 70 -1.62 4.56 8.67
N THR A 71 -2.24 4.84 7.52
CA THR A 71 -1.77 5.85 6.57
C THR A 71 -1.72 7.24 7.20
N LEU A 72 -2.77 7.67 7.91
CA LEU A 72 -2.82 8.97 8.57
C LEU A 72 -1.76 9.14 9.66
N VAL A 73 -1.40 8.07 10.38
CA VAL A 73 -0.34 8.12 11.39
C VAL A 73 1.05 8.16 10.75
N ARG A 74 1.23 7.47 9.63
CA ARG A 74 2.52 7.36 8.93
C ARG A 74 2.85 8.60 8.09
N ASP A 75 1.84 9.20 7.49
CA ASP A 75 1.93 10.42 6.69
C ASP A 75 0.81 11.36 7.14
N PRO A 76 0.99 12.05 8.29
CA PRO A 76 -0.01 12.99 8.78
C PRO A 76 -0.24 14.03 7.71
N LEU A 77 -1.51 14.29 7.38
CA LEU A 77 -1.89 15.34 6.44
C LEU A 77 -1.28 16.66 6.93
N VAL A 78 -0.11 17.02 6.39
CA VAL A 78 0.53 18.30 6.67
C VAL A 78 -0.41 19.35 6.12
N VAL A 79 -1.14 20.01 7.01
CA VAL A 79 -1.90 21.22 6.67
C VAL A 79 -0.84 22.28 6.38
N PRO A 80 -0.70 22.77 5.14
CA PRO A 80 0.26 23.84 4.86
C PRO A 80 -0.29 25.12 5.48
N GLY A 81 0.17 25.51 6.68
CA GLY A 81 -0.34 26.73 7.32
C GLY A 81 0.04 27.03 8.78
N GLU A 82 0.92 26.30 9.44
CA GLU A 82 1.49 26.71 10.75
C GLU A 82 3.01 26.92 10.69
#